data_AF-A0A9Q0Q7B7-F1
#
_entry.id   AF-A0A9Q0Q7B7-F1
#
_cell.length_a   1.000
_cell.length_b   1.000
_cell.length_c   1.000
_cell.angle_alpha   90.00
_cell.angle_beta   90.00
_cell.angle_gamma   90.00
#
_symmetry.space_group_name_H-M   'P 1'
#
loop_
_entity.id
_entity.type
_entity.pdbx_description
1 polymer ?
#
loop_
_entity_poly.entity_id
_entity_poly.type
_entity_poly.pdbx_seq_one_letter_code
_entity_poly.pdbx_strand_id
1 'polypeptide(L)'
;MVTVNMTGNINIGQYAAIIAGSVVFAAANLTMDSHSSINTTALGGSPPPQTSGTPVGNDGGGGGHGGRGASCLKRNKTSNWGGDVYAWSTLAEPWSYGSKGGGTSSLNKFGGNGGGRVKLQVKEILYLNGSVTAEGGDGGLNGGGGSGGSIFVHAVKLKGYGTISAAGGRGWGGGGGGRVSLDCYGIQEDVKVTVHGGLSIGCPGNAGAAGTFFNADLLSLRVSNDYVMTETETPLLDFPTMTLWSNVFVENYAKVLVPLVWSRVQVRGQISLYRGGCIVFGLSEFPVSEFELVAEELLMSDSVIKHVKIN
;
A
#
# COMPACT_ATOMS: atom_id res chain seq x y z
N MET A 1 -19.43 8.18 -6.94
CA MET A 1 -19.42 7.12 -5.91
C MET A 1 -20.50 6.13 -6.28
N VAL A 2 -20.22 4.83 -6.19
CA VAL A 2 -21.18 3.74 -6.41
C VAL A 2 -21.37 3.03 -5.08
N THR A 3 -22.61 2.84 -4.67
CA THR A 3 -22.96 2.10 -3.47
C THR A 3 -24.11 1.17 -3.80
N VAL A 4 -23.88 -0.12 -3.62
CA VAL A 4 -24.87 -1.17 -3.83
C VAL A 4 -25.03 -1.89 -2.50
N ASN A 5 -26.24 -1.88 -1.96
CA ASN A 5 -26.58 -2.57 -0.73
C ASN A 5 -27.75 -3.49 -1.00
N MET A 6 -27.48 -4.79 -0.99
CA MET A 6 -28.45 -5.82 -1.29
C MET A 6 -28.38 -6.90 -0.20
N THR A 7 -29.53 -7.48 0.15
CA THR A 7 -29.57 -8.57 1.12
C THR A 7 -29.26 -9.93 0.50
N GLY A 8 -29.40 -10.04 -0.83
CA GLY A 8 -29.15 -11.27 -1.59
C GLY A 8 -27.79 -11.26 -2.28
N ASN A 9 -27.78 -11.74 -3.52
CA ASN A 9 -26.56 -11.98 -4.28
C ASN A 9 -26.31 -10.85 -5.30
N ILE A 10 -25.04 -10.48 -5.45
CA ILE A 10 -24.57 -9.60 -6.54
C ILE A 10 -23.70 -10.45 -7.46
N ASN A 11 -24.00 -10.46 -8.75
CA ASN A 11 -23.19 -11.12 -9.77
C ASN A 11 -22.69 -10.09 -10.78
N ILE A 12 -21.38 -9.87 -10.79
CA ILE A 12 -20.68 -9.08 -11.81
C ILE A 12 -20.22 -10.06 -12.88
N GLY A 13 -20.98 -10.11 -13.98
CA GLY A 13 -20.73 -11.02 -15.09
C GLY A 13 -19.43 -10.72 -15.84
N GLN A 14 -19.04 -11.65 -16.72
CA GLN A 14 -17.83 -11.51 -17.53
C GLN A 14 -17.81 -10.18 -18.29
N TYR A 15 -16.64 -9.55 -18.34
CA TYR A 15 -16.40 -8.26 -19.02
C TYR A 15 -17.19 -7.06 -18.48
N ALA A 16 -17.97 -7.21 -17.40
CA ALA A 16 -18.60 -6.07 -16.75
C ALA A 16 -17.55 -5.23 -16.00
N ALA A 17 -17.64 -3.92 -16.15
CA ALA A 17 -16.72 -2.97 -15.52
C ALA A 17 -17.49 -1.94 -14.69
N ILE A 18 -17.11 -1.81 -13.43
CA ILE A 18 -17.64 -0.81 -12.51
C ILE A 18 -16.53 0.22 -12.25
N ILE A 19 -16.70 1.42 -12.81
CA ILE A 19 -15.67 2.45 -12.79
C ILE A 19 -16.16 3.64 -11.94
N ALA A 20 -15.52 3.86 -10.80
CA ALA A 20 -15.81 5.01 -9.93
C ALA A 20 -14.67 5.27 -8.94
N GLY A 21 -14.52 6.51 -8.45
CA GLY A 21 -13.52 6.80 -7.41
C GLY A 21 -13.82 6.14 -6.05
N SER A 22 -15.07 5.76 -5.79
CA SER A 22 -15.44 5.01 -4.59
C SER A 22 -16.52 4.00 -4.90
N VAL A 23 -16.30 2.77 -4.48
CA VAL A 23 -17.21 1.63 -4.68
C VAL A 23 -17.44 0.96 -3.33
N VAL A 24 -18.70 0.81 -2.92
CA VAL A 24 -19.11 0.08 -1.71
C VAL A 24 -20.16 -0.95 -2.08
N PHE A 25 -19.84 -2.23 -1.93
CA PHE A 25 -20.75 -3.34 -2.23
C PHE A 25 -21.06 -4.07 -0.93
N ALA A 26 -22.32 -4.16 -0.57
CA ALA A 26 -22.81 -4.94 0.56
C ALA A 26 -23.80 -5.99 0.04
N ALA A 27 -23.52 -7.27 0.31
CA ALA A 27 -24.29 -8.41 -0.20
C ALA A 27 -24.23 -9.62 0.76
N ALA A 28 -25.14 -10.57 0.60
CA ALA A 28 -24.94 -11.91 1.18
C ALA A 28 -23.80 -12.63 0.45
N ASN A 29 -23.88 -12.70 -0.88
CA ASN A 29 -22.84 -13.27 -1.74
C ASN A 29 -22.48 -12.29 -2.87
N LEU A 30 -21.20 -12.26 -3.24
CA LEU A 30 -20.69 -11.48 -4.37
C LEU A 30 -19.87 -12.38 -5.28
N THR A 31 -20.26 -12.46 -6.54
CA THR A 31 -19.55 -13.19 -7.59
C THR A 31 -18.98 -12.20 -8.59
N MET A 32 -17.69 -12.31 -8.87
CA MET A 32 -16.98 -11.60 -9.92
C MET A 32 -16.41 -12.61 -10.89
N ASP A 33 -17.02 -12.71 -12.07
CA ASP A 33 -16.58 -13.65 -13.11
C ASP A 33 -15.25 -13.20 -13.74
N SER A 34 -14.65 -14.07 -14.55
CA SER A 34 -13.42 -13.76 -15.28
C SER A 34 -13.57 -12.49 -16.13
N HIS A 35 -12.51 -11.70 -16.19
CA HIS A 35 -12.45 -10.41 -16.92
C HIS A 35 -13.44 -9.33 -16.42
N SER A 36 -14.19 -9.58 -15.34
CA SER A 36 -14.92 -8.51 -14.66
C SER A 36 -13.98 -7.59 -13.89
N SER A 37 -14.38 -6.33 -13.69
CA SER A 37 -13.55 -5.36 -12.97
C SER A 37 -14.36 -4.41 -12.09
N ILE A 38 -13.85 -4.17 -10.89
CA ILE A 38 -14.15 -2.99 -10.08
C ILE A 38 -12.90 -2.11 -10.16
N ASN A 39 -12.98 -1.02 -10.91
CA ASN A 39 -11.83 -0.19 -11.23
C ASN A 39 -11.97 1.21 -10.64
N THR A 40 -11.07 1.53 -9.72
CA THR A 40 -10.95 2.84 -9.08
C THR A 40 -9.58 3.47 -9.31
N THR A 41 -8.79 2.92 -10.26
CA THR A 41 -7.44 3.37 -10.60
C THR A 41 -7.41 4.83 -11.05
N ALA A 42 -6.50 5.62 -10.48
CA ALA A 42 -6.35 7.06 -10.76
C ALA A 42 -7.61 7.92 -10.51
N LEU A 43 -8.63 7.37 -9.84
CA LEU A 43 -9.89 8.05 -9.52
C LEU A 43 -9.95 8.51 -8.06
N GLY A 44 -8.78 8.66 -7.43
CA GLY A 44 -8.62 9.30 -6.14
C GLY A 44 -9.03 10.77 -6.21
N GLY A 45 -9.78 11.21 -5.20
CA GLY A 45 -10.08 12.63 -4.99
C GLY A 45 -8.86 13.40 -4.48
N SER A 46 -9.11 14.55 -3.86
CA SER A 46 -8.08 15.18 -3.05
C SER A 46 -7.75 14.26 -1.86
N PRO A 47 -6.46 14.06 -1.52
CA PRO A 47 -6.11 13.41 -0.27
C PRO A 47 -6.67 14.22 0.91
N PRO A 48 -6.84 13.62 2.10
CA PRO A 48 -7.33 14.36 3.24
C PRO A 48 -6.44 15.60 3.50
N PRO A 49 -7.00 16.79 3.80
CA PRO A 49 -6.26 18.07 3.82
C PRO A 49 -5.07 18.14 4.78
N GLN A 50 -4.95 17.17 5.70
CA GLN A 50 -3.91 17.10 6.73
C GLN A 50 -2.81 16.07 6.42
N THR A 51 -2.84 15.40 5.27
CA THR A 51 -1.81 14.39 4.96
C THR A 51 -0.65 15.00 4.17
N SER A 52 0.58 14.64 4.53
CA SER A 52 1.80 14.89 3.78
C SER A 52 1.95 13.95 2.57
N GLY A 53 0.88 13.26 2.19
CA GLY A 53 0.87 12.26 1.13
C GLY A 53 1.08 12.84 -0.26
N THR A 54 0.67 14.09 -0.51
CA THR A 54 1.08 14.79 -1.74
C THR A 54 2.38 15.54 -1.48
N PRO A 55 3.44 15.29 -2.28
CA PRO A 55 4.72 15.98 -2.15
C PRO A 55 4.57 17.50 -2.23
N VAL A 56 5.35 18.21 -1.43
CA VAL A 56 5.46 19.67 -1.50
C VAL A 56 6.53 20.05 -2.52
N GLY A 57 6.28 21.12 -3.28
CA GLY A 57 7.23 21.67 -4.25
C GLY A 57 7.03 21.12 -5.66
N ASN A 58 8.02 21.37 -6.51
CA ASN A 58 7.96 21.13 -7.95
C ASN A 58 9.04 20.13 -8.41
N ASP A 59 9.39 19.18 -7.55
CA ASP A 59 10.46 18.22 -7.81
C ASP A 59 9.98 16.93 -8.47
N GLY A 60 8.69 16.83 -8.80
CA GLY A 60 8.11 15.63 -9.42
C GLY A 60 8.08 14.41 -8.50
N GLY A 61 8.03 14.58 -7.18
CA GLY A 61 7.94 13.46 -6.24
C GLY A 61 6.66 12.63 -6.42
N GLY A 62 6.72 11.33 -6.13
CA GLY A 62 5.54 10.46 -6.15
C GLY A 62 4.64 10.68 -4.93
N GLY A 63 3.34 10.46 -5.09
CA GLY A 63 2.37 10.49 -3.97
C GLY A 63 2.61 9.33 -3.00
N GLY A 64 2.38 9.53 -1.71
CA GLY A 64 2.44 8.51 -0.67
C GLY A 64 1.05 8.12 -0.14
N HIS A 65 0.90 6.92 0.41
CA HIS A 65 -0.29 6.47 1.15
C HIS A 65 0.01 5.30 2.09
N GLY A 66 0.08 4.07 1.56
CA GLY A 66 0.49 2.89 2.31
C GLY A 66 2.01 2.80 2.42
N GLY A 67 2.71 3.08 1.32
CA GLY A 67 4.14 3.37 1.25
C GLY A 67 4.39 4.82 0.88
N ARG A 68 5.61 5.32 1.14
CA ARG A 68 6.02 6.65 0.68
C ARG A 68 6.21 6.64 -0.84
N GLY A 69 5.91 7.76 -1.50
CA GLY A 69 6.31 7.96 -2.88
C GLY A 69 7.80 8.27 -2.98
N ALA A 70 8.42 7.99 -4.12
CA ALA A 70 9.83 8.29 -4.34
C ALA A 70 10.07 9.75 -4.67
N SER A 71 11.27 10.24 -4.36
CA SER A 71 11.75 11.54 -4.84
C SER A 71 13.08 11.39 -5.55
N CYS A 72 13.16 11.97 -6.75
CA CYS A 72 14.36 12.00 -7.57
C CYS A 72 14.86 13.45 -7.65
N LEU A 73 15.35 13.97 -6.52
CA LEU A 73 15.91 15.32 -6.43
C LEU A 73 17.19 15.42 -7.25
N LYS A 74 17.33 16.51 -8.02
CA LYS A 74 18.58 16.84 -8.75
C LYS A 74 19.67 17.46 -7.86
N ARG A 75 19.41 17.70 -6.57
CA ARG A 75 20.32 18.43 -5.67
C ARG A 75 20.54 17.66 -4.36
N ASN A 76 21.75 17.80 -3.81
CA ASN A 76 22.29 17.30 -2.53
C ASN A 76 21.33 17.46 -1.33
N LYS A 77 20.24 16.70 -1.29
CA LYS A 77 19.39 16.49 -0.12
C LYS A 77 19.28 15.00 0.14
N THR A 78 19.15 14.67 1.42
CA THR A 78 19.17 13.31 1.98
C THR A 78 17.81 12.60 1.95
N SER A 79 16.74 13.27 1.50
CA SER A 79 15.40 12.68 1.48
C SER A 79 15.09 12.01 0.14
N ASN A 80 15.08 10.67 0.15
CA ASN A 80 14.79 9.84 -1.02
C ASN A 80 13.28 9.71 -1.31
N TRP A 81 12.42 10.36 -0.52
CA TRP A 81 10.97 10.19 -0.58
C TRP A 81 10.23 11.50 -0.90
N GLY A 82 9.08 11.35 -1.55
CA GLY A 82 8.17 12.40 -1.98
C GLY A 82 7.01 12.57 -1.00
N GLY A 83 5.91 11.88 -1.24
CA GLY A 83 4.73 11.91 -0.39
C GLY A 83 4.84 10.92 0.78
N ASP A 84 4.38 11.32 1.97
CA ASP A 84 4.41 10.48 3.17
C ASP A 84 3.21 9.50 3.25
N VAL A 85 3.29 8.56 4.19
CA VAL A 85 2.18 7.65 4.49
C VAL A 85 1.11 8.29 5.38
N TYR A 86 -0.11 7.77 5.31
CA TYR A 86 -1.21 8.15 6.19
C TYR A 86 -2.21 7.00 6.37
N ALA A 87 -3.23 7.21 7.21
CA ALA A 87 -4.27 6.23 7.53
C ALA A 87 -3.74 4.91 8.14
N TRP A 88 -2.64 5.00 8.90
CA TRP A 88 -2.07 3.86 9.63
C TRP A 88 -3.02 3.33 10.71
N SER A 89 -3.68 4.21 11.46
CA SER A 89 -4.63 3.85 12.52
C SER A 89 -5.86 3.07 12.03
N THR A 90 -6.10 3.05 10.71
CA THR A 90 -7.17 2.28 10.07
C THR A 90 -6.61 1.16 9.18
N LEU A 91 -5.43 0.60 9.51
CA LEU A 91 -4.78 -0.46 8.74
C LEU A 91 -5.71 -1.67 8.51
N ALA A 92 -6.50 -2.04 9.52
CA ALA A 92 -7.44 -3.16 9.45
C ALA A 92 -8.70 -2.87 8.61
N GLU A 93 -9.08 -1.59 8.48
CA GLU A 93 -10.24 -1.17 7.69
C GLU A 93 -9.91 0.07 6.84
N PRO A 94 -9.01 -0.04 5.84
CA PRO A 94 -8.51 1.10 5.11
C PRO A 94 -9.63 1.76 4.28
N TRP A 95 -9.79 3.07 4.41
CA TRP A 95 -10.86 3.82 3.73
C TRP A 95 -10.46 5.21 3.23
N SER A 96 -9.23 5.34 2.76
CA SER A 96 -8.71 6.61 2.23
C SER A 96 -8.45 6.54 0.73
N TYR A 97 -8.64 7.67 0.04
CA TYR A 97 -8.12 7.82 -1.31
C TYR A 97 -6.59 7.81 -1.29
N GLY A 98 -5.97 7.40 -2.40
CA GLY A 98 -4.57 7.68 -2.67
C GLY A 98 -4.35 9.17 -2.93
N SER A 99 -3.11 9.61 -2.80
CA SER A 99 -2.69 10.99 -3.02
C SER A 99 -2.16 11.19 -4.44
N LYS A 100 -2.19 12.44 -4.91
CA LYS A 100 -1.59 12.80 -6.19
C LYS A 100 -0.06 12.89 -6.05
N GLY A 101 0.65 12.56 -7.12
CA GLY A 101 2.06 12.91 -7.27
C GLY A 101 2.27 14.42 -7.41
N GLY A 102 3.45 14.90 -7.02
CA GLY A 102 3.86 16.28 -7.22
C GLY A 102 4.22 16.55 -8.68
N GLY A 103 3.95 17.76 -9.16
CA GLY A 103 4.35 18.17 -10.50
C GLY A 103 5.78 18.69 -10.58
N THR A 104 6.22 19.11 -11.77
CA THR A 104 7.58 19.64 -12.01
C THR A 104 7.65 21.16 -12.19
N SER A 105 6.52 21.87 -12.11
CA SER A 105 6.48 23.32 -12.25
C SER A 105 5.29 23.95 -11.51
N SER A 106 5.35 25.26 -11.25
CA SER A 106 4.24 26.01 -10.64
C SER A 106 2.98 26.04 -11.50
N LEU A 107 3.12 25.87 -12.82
CA LEU A 107 2.02 25.79 -13.79
C LEU A 107 1.39 24.39 -13.83
N ASN A 108 2.19 23.34 -13.65
CA ASN A 108 1.75 21.94 -13.56
C ASN A 108 2.05 21.39 -12.17
N LYS A 109 1.17 21.70 -11.20
CA LYS A 109 1.39 21.42 -9.78
C LYS A 109 1.27 19.95 -9.38
N PHE A 110 0.60 19.13 -10.19
CA PHE A 110 0.32 17.73 -9.87
C PHE A 110 0.76 16.81 -11.01
N GLY A 111 1.22 15.61 -10.65
CA GLY A 111 1.47 14.51 -11.56
C GLY A 111 0.26 13.57 -11.63
N GLY A 112 0.51 12.27 -11.47
CA GLY A 112 -0.52 11.24 -11.52
C GLY A 112 -1.53 11.35 -10.37
N ASN A 113 -2.80 11.05 -10.65
CA ASN A 113 -3.85 11.04 -9.63
C ASN A 113 -3.71 9.83 -8.71
N GLY A 114 -4.10 9.96 -7.44
CA GLY A 114 -4.12 8.81 -6.52
C GLY A 114 -5.17 7.76 -6.87
N GLY A 115 -5.06 6.57 -6.30
CA GLY A 115 -6.05 5.52 -6.41
C GLY A 115 -7.35 5.83 -5.65
N GLY A 116 -8.45 5.24 -6.09
CA GLY A 116 -9.75 5.33 -5.45
C GLY A 116 -9.85 4.49 -4.18
N ARG A 117 -11.07 4.10 -3.81
CA ARG A 117 -11.30 3.21 -2.67
C ARG A 117 -12.43 2.22 -2.92
N VAL A 118 -12.21 0.97 -2.52
CA VAL A 118 -13.18 -0.12 -2.67
C VAL A 118 -13.46 -0.75 -1.31
N LYS A 119 -14.74 -0.95 -1.01
CA LYS A 119 -15.20 -1.66 0.18
C LYS A 119 -16.17 -2.77 -0.23
N LEU A 120 -15.77 -4.03 -0.04
CA LEU A 120 -16.61 -5.19 -0.27
C LEU A 120 -17.02 -5.78 1.09
N GLN A 121 -18.31 -5.77 1.41
CA GLN A 121 -18.88 -6.29 2.65
C GLN A 121 -19.81 -7.44 2.32
N VAL A 122 -19.24 -8.63 2.25
CA VAL A 122 -19.94 -9.85 1.85
C VAL A 122 -20.20 -10.68 3.10
N LYS A 123 -21.44 -11.07 3.38
CA LYS A 123 -21.75 -11.81 4.61
C LYS A 123 -21.32 -13.27 4.57
N GLU A 124 -21.26 -13.86 3.38
CA GLU A 124 -20.99 -15.29 3.20
C GLU A 124 -19.78 -15.48 2.27
N ILE A 125 -20.00 -15.58 0.96
CA ILE A 125 -18.97 -15.97 -0.01
C ILE A 125 -18.70 -14.85 -1.00
N LEU A 126 -17.43 -14.46 -1.10
CA LEU A 126 -16.88 -13.68 -2.20
C LEU A 126 -16.14 -14.60 -3.16
N TYR A 127 -16.68 -14.75 -4.37
CA TYR A 127 -16.01 -15.44 -5.47
C TYR A 127 -15.37 -14.41 -6.41
N LEU A 128 -14.04 -14.36 -6.48
CA LEU A 128 -13.27 -13.34 -7.18
C LEU A 128 -12.37 -13.96 -8.27
N ASN A 129 -12.86 -14.01 -9.51
CA ASN A 129 -12.06 -14.32 -10.70
C ASN A 129 -11.78 -13.09 -11.59
N GLY A 130 -12.38 -11.95 -11.24
CA GLY A 130 -12.13 -10.67 -11.86
C GLY A 130 -10.99 -9.89 -11.21
N SER A 131 -11.04 -8.57 -11.34
CA SER A 131 -10.06 -7.64 -10.79
C SER A 131 -10.71 -6.56 -9.91
N VAL A 132 -10.07 -6.22 -8.79
CA VAL A 132 -10.42 -5.09 -7.94
C VAL A 132 -9.22 -4.18 -7.86
N THR A 133 -9.30 -2.99 -8.46
CA THR A 133 -8.16 -2.07 -8.57
C THR A 133 -8.41 -0.72 -7.91
N ALA A 134 -7.41 -0.24 -7.18
CA ALA A 134 -7.32 1.09 -6.61
C ALA A 134 -5.90 1.65 -6.81
N GLU A 135 -5.35 1.47 -8.01
CA GLU A 135 -3.97 1.85 -8.30
C GLU A 135 -3.81 3.36 -8.49
N GLY A 136 -2.60 3.86 -8.24
CA GLY A 136 -2.22 5.22 -8.59
C GLY A 136 -2.10 5.40 -10.10
N GLY A 137 -2.43 6.59 -10.59
CA GLY A 137 -2.24 6.98 -11.98
C GLY A 137 -0.82 7.39 -12.29
N ASP A 138 -0.42 7.24 -13.55
CA ASP A 138 0.91 7.62 -14.02
C ASP A 138 1.05 9.15 -14.15
N GLY A 139 2.17 9.68 -13.66
CA GLY A 139 2.57 11.09 -13.81
C GLY A 139 3.52 11.35 -14.99
N GLY A 140 4.14 10.30 -15.54
CA GLY A 140 5.07 10.40 -16.68
C GLY A 140 6.32 11.22 -16.40
N LEU A 141 6.88 11.85 -17.45
CA LEU A 141 8.14 12.62 -17.36
C LEU A 141 8.01 13.96 -16.62
N ASN A 142 6.80 14.50 -16.54
CA ASN A 142 6.54 15.87 -16.06
C ASN A 142 5.82 15.90 -14.70
N GLY A 143 5.78 14.79 -13.98
CA GLY A 143 5.19 14.71 -12.66
C GLY A 143 5.42 13.34 -12.02
N GLY A 144 5.33 13.27 -10.70
CA GLY A 144 5.42 12.00 -9.99
C GLY A 144 4.15 11.17 -10.15
N GLY A 145 4.28 9.86 -9.94
CA GLY A 145 3.14 8.94 -9.96
C GLY A 145 2.21 9.17 -8.77
N GLY A 146 0.91 8.93 -8.95
CA GLY A 146 -0.04 8.92 -7.86
C GLY A 146 0.15 7.68 -6.96
N SER A 147 -0.24 7.77 -5.70
CA SER A 147 -0.17 6.62 -4.80
C SER A 147 -1.33 5.66 -5.03
N GLY A 148 -1.17 4.40 -4.61
CA GLY A 148 -2.28 3.48 -4.48
C GLY A 148 -3.31 3.95 -3.45
N GLY A 149 -4.55 3.50 -3.59
CA GLY A 149 -5.71 3.82 -2.76
C GLY A 149 -5.95 2.81 -1.64
N SER A 150 -7.22 2.63 -1.26
CA SER A 150 -7.62 1.66 -0.21
C SER A 150 -8.54 0.58 -0.76
N ILE A 151 -8.30 -0.67 -0.40
CA ILE A 151 -9.22 -1.77 -0.65
C ILE A 151 -9.48 -2.50 0.67
N PHE A 152 -10.74 -2.58 1.08
CA PHE A 152 -11.17 -3.40 2.21
C PHE A 152 -12.14 -4.47 1.72
N VAL A 153 -11.90 -5.70 2.12
CA VAL A 153 -12.76 -6.84 1.82
C VAL A 153 -13.09 -7.56 3.12
N HIS A 154 -14.37 -7.72 3.40
CA HIS A 154 -14.90 -8.55 4.46
C HIS A 154 -15.74 -9.68 3.85
N ALA A 155 -15.44 -10.92 4.21
CA ALA A 155 -16.20 -12.12 3.81
C ALA A 155 -15.99 -13.27 4.79
N VAL A 156 -16.92 -14.22 4.89
CA VAL A 156 -16.61 -15.48 5.61
C VAL A 156 -15.65 -16.32 4.77
N LYS A 157 -15.86 -16.39 3.45
CA LYS A 157 -14.97 -17.08 2.52
C LYS A 157 -14.66 -16.22 1.30
N LEU A 158 -13.37 -16.04 1.02
CA LEU A 158 -12.86 -15.53 -0.25
C LEU A 158 -12.31 -16.70 -1.06
N LYS A 159 -12.77 -16.86 -2.30
CA LYS A 159 -12.31 -17.90 -3.23
C LYS A 159 -12.10 -17.30 -4.63
N GLY A 160 -11.14 -17.79 -5.38
CA GLY A 160 -10.94 -17.41 -6.78
C GLY A 160 -9.47 -17.29 -7.18
N TYR A 161 -9.27 -16.96 -8.45
CA TYR A 161 -7.95 -16.70 -9.05
C TYR A 161 -7.79 -15.25 -9.52
N GLY A 162 -8.65 -14.36 -9.02
CA GLY A 162 -8.66 -12.95 -9.38
C GLY A 162 -7.52 -12.16 -8.75
N THR A 163 -7.53 -10.85 -9.00
CA THR A 163 -6.47 -9.94 -8.53
C THR A 163 -7.06 -8.76 -7.76
N ILE A 164 -6.40 -8.39 -6.66
CA ILE A 164 -6.66 -7.20 -5.87
C ILE A 164 -5.40 -6.34 -5.90
N SER A 165 -5.48 -5.13 -6.46
CA SER A 165 -4.30 -4.26 -6.63
C SER A 165 -4.52 -2.86 -6.12
N ALA A 166 -3.60 -2.37 -5.30
CA ALA A 166 -3.49 -0.98 -4.89
C ALA A 166 -2.05 -0.47 -5.12
N ALA A 167 -1.46 -0.80 -6.27
CA ALA A 167 -0.10 -0.39 -6.61
C ALA A 167 0.03 1.14 -6.84
N GLY A 168 1.25 1.65 -6.68
CA GLY A 168 1.59 3.04 -7.02
C GLY A 168 1.79 3.25 -8.52
N GLY A 169 1.47 4.45 -9.01
CA GLY A 169 1.65 4.81 -10.42
C GLY A 169 3.09 5.18 -10.77
N ARG A 170 3.46 5.08 -12.05
CA ARG A 170 4.79 5.46 -12.57
C ARG A 170 4.89 6.97 -12.74
N GLY A 171 6.04 7.56 -12.41
CA GLY A 171 6.28 8.97 -12.70
C GLY A 171 7.73 9.37 -12.54
N TRP A 172 8.00 10.68 -12.52
CA TRP A 172 9.35 11.21 -12.28
C TRP A 172 9.93 10.60 -10.99
N GLY A 173 9.27 10.79 -9.86
CA GLY A 173 9.27 9.86 -8.73
C GLY A 173 8.04 8.94 -8.79
N GLY A 174 8.24 7.65 -8.61
CA GLY A 174 7.16 6.66 -8.55
C GLY A 174 6.28 6.82 -7.31
N GLY A 175 4.97 6.63 -7.45
CA GLY A 175 4.02 6.70 -6.34
C GLY A 175 4.19 5.52 -5.38
N GLY A 176 3.90 5.73 -4.09
CA GLY A 176 3.89 4.67 -3.10
C GLY A 176 2.68 3.75 -3.25
N GLY A 177 2.82 2.51 -2.82
CA GLY A 177 1.70 1.57 -2.76
C GLY A 177 0.60 2.00 -1.79
N GLY A 178 -0.60 1.45 -1.99
CA GLY A 178 -1.79 1.71 -1.19
C GLY A 178 -1.94 0.79 0.02
N ARG A 179 -3.17 0.68 0.54
CA ARG A 179 -3.50 -0.21 1.66
C ARG A 179 -4.58 -1.19 1.24
N VAL A 180 -4.31 -2.48 1.40
CA VAL A 180 -5.29 -3.55 1.22
C VAL A 180 -5.49 -4.25 2.55
N SER A 181 -6.73 -4.47 2.95
CA SER A 181 -7.03 -5.39 4.05
C SER A 181 -8.10 -6.41 3.67
N LEU A 182 -7.82 -7.67 4.01
CA LEU A 182 -8.72 -8.78 3.85
C LEU A 182 -9.09 -9.30 5.24
N ASP A 183 -10.36 -9.13 5.59
CA ASP A 183 -11.01 -9.66 6.77
C ASP A 183 -11.85 -10.87 6.36
N CYS A 184 -11.15 -11.99 6.17
CA CYS A 184 -11.75 -13.22 5.66
C CYS A 184 -11.38 -14.41 6.54
N TYR A 185 -12.38 -15.10 7.10
CA TYR A 185 -12.17 -16.31 7.92
C TYR A 185 -11.51 -17.45 7.12
N GLY A 186 -11.78 -17.53 5.82
CA GLY A 186 -11.10 -18.46 4.93
C GLY A 186 -10.78 -17.84 3.57
N ILE A 187 -9.50 -17.87 3.19
CA ILE A 187 -9.05 -17.56 1.83
C ILE A 187 -8.66 -18.88 1.18
N GLN A 188 -9.29 -19.21 0.06
CA GLN A 188 -9.01 -20.42 -0.73
C GLN A 188 -8.57 -20.03 -2.13
N GLU A 189 -7.83 -20.92 -2.78
CA GLU A 189 -7.21 -20.69 -4.09
C GLU A 189 -6.14 -19.57 -4.01
N ASP A 190 -5.74 -19.00 -5.15
CA ASP A 190 -4.58 -18.11 -5.25
C ASP A 190 -5.01 -16.70 -5.69
N VAL A 191 -5.84 -16.04 -4.87
CA VAL A 191 -6.17 -14.63 -5.08
C VAL A 191 -4.90 -13.79 -4.91
N LYS A 192 -4.49 -13.14 -6.00
CA LYS A 192 -3.27 -12.34 -6.01
C LYS A 192 -3.53 -10.96 -5.42
N VAL A 193 -2.74 -10.55 -4.43
CA VAL A 193 -2.78 -9.20 -3.85
C VAL A 193 -1.47 -8.46 -4.16
N THR A 194 -1.56 -7.27 -4.75
CA THR A 194 -0.40 -6.44 -5.10
C THR A 194 -0.51 -5.04 -4.50
N VAL A 195 0.55 -4.61 -3.83
CA VAL A 195 0.64 -3.29 -3.18
C VAL A 195 1.99 -2.61 -3.44
N HIS A 196 2.74 -3.01 -4.46
CA HIS A 196 4.06 -2.44 -4.73
C HIS A 196 4.00 -0.94 -5.08
N GLY A 197 5.13 -0.25 -4.90
CA GLY A 197 5.30 1.12 -5.37
C GLY A 197 5.47 1.18 -6.90
N GLY A 198 5.23 2.36 -7.45
CA GLY A 198 5.39 2.64 -8.87
C GLY A 198 6.84 2.92 -9.26
N LEU A 199 7.16 2.67 -10.52
CA LEU A 199 8.51 2.89 -11.05
C LEU A 199 8.85 4.39 -11.13
N SER A 200 10.11 4.71 -10.82
CA SER A 200 10.65 6.07 -10.97
C SER A 200 11.37 6.23 -12.30
N ILE A 201 11.08 7.31 -13.01
CA ILE A 201 11.74 7.67 -14.27
C ILE A 201 13.01 8.50 -14.00
N GLY A 202 12.96 9.42 -13.02
CA GLY A 202 14.08 10.30 -12.70
C GLY A 202 15.24 9.61 -11.99
N CYS A 203 14.97 8.48 -11.33
CA CYS A 203 15.94 7.69 -10.59
C CYS A 203 15.53 6.19 -10.63
N PRO A 204 15.93 5.45 -11.68
CA PRO A 204 15.44 4.07 -11.93
C PRO A 204 15.68 3.07 -10.78
N GLY A 205 16.68 3.31 -9.92
CA GLY A 205 16.96 2.48 -8.74
C GLY A 205 16.16 2.83 -7.49
N ASN A 206 15.35 3.88 -7.50
CA ASN A 206 14.55 4.32 -6.35
C ASN A 206 13.08 4.49 -6.74
N ALA A 207 12.35 3.39 -6.87
CA ALA A 207 10.90 3.39 -7.06
C ALA A 207 10.15 3.84 -5.79
N GLY A 208 8.83 4.01 -5.87
CA GLY A 208 8.00 4.19 -4.67
C GLY A 208 8.11 2.99 -3.73
N ALA A 209 7.87 3.22 -2.44
CA ALA A 209 7.85 2.14 -1.46
C ALA A 209 6.56 1.33 -1.56
N ALA A 210 6.65 0.08 -1.11
CA ALA A 210 5.51 -0.83 -1.02
C ALA A 210 4.43 -0.28 -0.08
N GLY A 211 3.19 -0.55 -0.43
CA GLY A 211 2.03 -0.40 0.43
C GLY A 211 1.94 -1.51 1.48
N THR A 212 0.77 -1.62 2.10
CA THR A 212 0.52 -2.62 3.14
C THR A 212 -0.61 -3.55 2.73
N PHE A 213 -0.39 -4.86 2.83
CA PHE A 213 -1.45 -5.86 2.82
C PHE A 213 -1.63 -6.43 4.24
N PHE A 214 -2.80 -6.23 4.83
CA PHE A 214 -3.13 -6.70 6.17
C PHE A 214 -4.23 -7.77 6.12
N ASN A 215 -3.92 -8.99 6.56
CA ASN A 215 -4.92 -10.00 6.82
C ASN A 215 -5.46 -9.79 8.23
N ALA A 216 -6.71 -9.32 8.35
CA ALA A 216 -7.31 -8.93 9.62
C ALA A 216 -7.76 -10.14 10.46
N ASP A 217 -8.14 -11.25 9.83
CA ASP A 217 -8.50 -12.50 10.52
C ASP A 217 -7.25 -13.14 11.16
N LEU A 218 -6.14 -13.21 10.41
CA LEU A 218 -4.87 -13.75 10.89
C LEU A 218 -4.03 -12.75 11.68
N LEU A 219 -4.44 -11.47 11.73
CA LEU A 219 -3.65 -10.36 12.28
C LEU A 219 -2.22 -10.34 11.73
N SER A 220 -2.09 -10.40 10.40
CA SER A 220 -0.80 -10.56 9.73
C SER A 220 -0.55 -9.42 8.74
N LEU A 221 0.58 -8.75 8.86
CA LEU A 221 1.02 -7.71 7.94
C LEU A 221 2.01 -8.27 6.93
N ARG A 222 1.81 -7.96 5.65
CA ARG A 222 2.76 -8.22 4.56
C ARG A 222 3.08 -6.92 3.82
N VAL A 223 4.37 -6.66 3.66
CA VAL A 223 4.92 -5.57 2.84
C VAL A 223 5.79 -6.21 1.76
N SER A 224 5.30 -6.23 0.52
CA SER A 224 6.01 -6.76 -0.66
C SER A 224 6.11 -5.66 -1.71
N ASN A 225 7.31 -5.43 -2.26
CA ASN A 225 7.47 -4.50 -3.37
C ASN A 225 7.52 -5.21 -4.73
N ASP A 226 7.18 -6.50 -4.79
CA ASP A 226 7.07 -7.28 -6.03
C ASP A 226 8.29 -7.14 -6.96
N TYR A 227 9.48 -7.15 -6.35
CA TYR A 227 10.79 -6.99 -7.00
C TYR A 227 11.06 -5.62 -7.61
N VAL A 228 10.23 -4.62 -7.29
CA VAL A 228 10.49 -3.23 -7.61
C VAL A 228 11.55 -2.70 -6.62
N MET A 229 12.73 -2.34 -7.12
CA MET A 229 13.81 -1.84 -6.26
C MET A 229 13.52 -0.42 -5.76
N THR A 230 13.76 -0.18 -4.47
CA THR A 230 13.50 1.11 -3.85
C THR A 230 14.50 1.43 -2.72
N GLU A 231 14.85 2.70 -2.59
CA GLU A 231 15.48 3.26 -1.39
C GLU A 231 14.49 4.03 -0.51
N THR A 232 13.25 4.17 -1.00
CA THR A 232 12.12 4.77 -0.32
C THR A 232 11.51 3.76 0.64
N GLU A 233 11.02 4.24 1.77
CA GLU A 233 10.61 3.37 2.88
C GLU A 233 9.09 3.34 3.07
N THR A 234 8.60 2.23 3.62
CA THR A 234 7.24 2.05 4.15
C THR A 234 7.28 2.19 5.67
N PRO A 235 6.89 3.33 6.26
CA PRO A 235 6.87 3.48 7.71
C PRO A 235 5.80 2.63 8.39
N LEU A 236 6.18 1.87 9.42
CA LEU A 236 5.26 1.22 10.37
C LEU A 236 5.24 2.05 11.64
N LEU A 237 4.13 2.76 11.86
CA LEU A 237 4.09 3.87 12.83
C LEU A 237 3.80 3.41 14.26
N ASP A 238 3.02 2.35 14.46
CA ASP A 238 2.75 1.76 15.76
C ASP A 238 2.58 0.24 15.65
N PHE A 239 2.71 -0.45 16.79
CA PHE A 239 2.41 -1.86 16.94
C PHE A 239 1.46 -2.04 18.12
N PRO A 240 0.46 -2.94 18.03
CA PRO A 240 -0.48 -3.13 19.11
C PRO A 240 0.20 -3.75 20.34
N THR A 241 -0.17 -3.28 21.53
CA THR A 241 0.36 -3.78 22.82
C THR A 241 -0.63 -4.69 23.56
N MET A 242 -1.91 -4.69 23.16
CA MET A 242 -2.95 -5.54 23.74
C MET A 242 -3.17 -6.81 22.91
N THR A 243 -3.63 -6.65 21.66
CA THR A 243 -3.84 -7.75 20.72
C THR A 243 -2.68 -7.78 19.74
N LEU A 244 -1.66 -8.58 20.06
CA LEU A 244 -0.47 -8.69 19.22
C LEU A 244 -0.83 -9.23 17.84
N TRP A 245 -0.15 -8.72 16.81
CA TRP A 245 -0.18 -9.34 15.49
C TRP A 245 0.45 -10.72 15.53
N SER A 246 -0.04 -11.62 14.67
CA SER A 246 0.54 -12.94 14.52
C SER A 246 1.87 -12.85 13.79
N ASN A 247 1.90 -12.19 12.63
CA ASN A 247 3.08 -12.19 11.77
C ASN A 247 3.34 -10.84 11.08
N VAL A 248 4.61 -10.60 10.77
CA VAL A 248 5.06 -9.50 9.91
C VAL A 248 6.01 -10.06 8.85
N PHE A 249 5.66 -9.84 7.58
CA PHE A 249 6.44 -10.24 6.41
C PHE A 249 6.95 -9.02 5.65
N VAL A 250 8.25 -8.97 5.37
CA VAL A 250 8.88 -7.93 4.54
C VAL A 250 9.67 -8.62 3.42
N GLU A 251 9.22 -8.47 2.18
CA GLU A 251 9.72 -9.30 1.09
C GLU A 251 9.86 -8.58 -0.27
N ASN A 252 10.58 -9.21 -1.19
CA ASN A 252 10.69 -8.81 -2.59
C ASN A 252 11.10 -7.33 -2.78
N TYR A 253 12.25 -6.95 -2.22
CA TYR A 253 12.80 -5.57 -2.17
C TYR A 253 11.93 -4.54 -1.44
N ALA A 254 11.00 -4.96 -0.58
CA ALA A 254 10.36 -4.04 0.35
C ALA A 254 11.36 -3.51 1.38
N LYS A 255 11.32 -2.19 1.59
CA LYS A 255 12.11 -1.49 2.61
C LYS A 255 11.17 -0.82 3.59
N VAL A 256 11.25 -1.21 4.85
CA VAL A 256 10.35 -0.79 5.92
C VAL A 256 11.11 0.05 6.93
N LEU A 257 10.48 1.13 7.43
CA LEU A 257 11.01 1.99 8.48
C LEU A 257 10.17 1.85 9.75
N VAL A 258 10.81 1.69 10.90
CA VAL A 258 10.17 1.79 12.21
C VAL A 258 10.72 3.04 12.91
N PRO A 259 9.99 4.18 12.88
CA PRO A 259 10.57 5.50 13.17
C PRO A 259 10.61 5.87 14.65
N LEU A 260 10.14 5.03 15.57
CA LEU A 260 10.00 5.42 16.98
C LEU A 260 11.35 5.41 17.71
N VAL A 261 11.58 6.46 18.51
CA VAL A 261 12.65 6.46 19.52
C VAL A 261 12.26 5.40 20.56
N TRP A 262 13.08 4.34 20.68
CA TRP A 262 12.74 3.12 21.42
C TRP A 262 11.58 2.34 20.79
N SER A 263 11.87 1.73 19.65
CA SER A 263 10.90 0.95 18.88
C SER A 263 10.86 -0.51 19.36
N ARG A 264 9.70 -0.97 19.84
CA ARG A 264 9.43 -2.40 20.01
C ARG A 264 8.56 -2.90 18.86
N VAL A 265 9.09 -3.84 18.08
CA VAL A 265 8.32 -4.63 17.12
C VAL A 265 8.04 -5.97 17.78
N GLN A 266 6.81 -6.14 18.25
CA GLN A 266 6.37 -7.35 18.94
C GLN A 266 5.24 -8.03 18.18
N VAL A 267 5.46 -9.30 17.84
CA VAL A 267 4.45 -10.19 17.27
C VAL A 267 4.36 -11.47 18.10
N ARG A 268 3.24 -12.18 18.00
CA ARG A 268 3.05 -13.47 18.66
C ARG A 268 3.81 -14.57 17.94
N GLY A 269 3.71 -14.64 16.62
CA GLY A 269 4.30 -15.70 15.80
C GLY A 269 5.63 -15.25 15.20
N GLN A 270 5.60 -14.93 13.91
CA GLN A 270 6.80 -14.85 13.10
C GLN A 270 7.10 -13.47 12.53
N ILE A 271 8.39 -13.11 12.52
CA ILE A 271 8.93 -12.03 11.70
C ILE A 271 9.78 -12.63 10.59
N SER A 272 9.48 -12.25 9.36
CA SER A 272 10.06 -12.89 8.17
C SER A 272 10.55 -11.85 7.19
N LEU A 273 11.83 -11.94 6.82
CA LEU A 273 12.45 -11.09 5.80
C LEU A 273 13.04 -11.94 4.68
N TYR A 274 12.61 -11.69 3.44
CA TYR A 274 13.01 -12.49 2.29
C TYR A 274 13.35 -11.63 1.06
N ARG A 275 14.27 -12.09 0.23
CA ARG A 275 14.47 -11.61 -1.16
C ARG A 275 14.66 -10.09 -1.24
N GLY A 276 15.68 -9.60 -0.54
CA GLY A 276 16.03 -8.18 -0.45
C GLY A 276 15.16 -7.37 0.51
N GLY A 277 14.34 -8.03 1.35
CA GLY A 277 13.56 -7.37 2.39
C GLY A 277 14.46 -6.63 3.40
N CYS A 278 14.07 -5.42 3.79
CA CYS A 278 14.85 -4.62 4.73
C CYS A 278 13.96 -3.96 5.79
N ILE A 279 14.35 -4.08 7.06
CA ILE A 279 13.77 -3.31 8.16
C ILE A 279 14.83 -2.35 8.70
N VAL A 280 14.44 -1.09 8.81
CA VAL A 280 15.28 0.00 9.29
C VAL A 280 14.67 0.58 10.56
N PHE A 281 15.47 0.68 11.63
CA PHE A 281 15.04 1.24 12.92
C PHE A 281 15.59 2.65 13.15
N GLY A 282 14.75 3.51 13.73
CA GLY A 282 15.09 4.88 14.11
C GLY A 282 14.89 5.89 12.99
N LEU A 283 15.32 7.12 13.24
CA LEU A 283 15.31 8.22 12.26
C LEU A 283 16.71 8.79 12.13
N SER A 284 17.05 9.32 10.96
CA SER A 284 18.38 9.88 10.70
C SER A 284 18.75 11.06 11.60
N GLU A 285 17.75 11.72 12.18
CA GLU A 285 17.93 12.86 13.09
C GLU A 285 18.25 12.43 14.53
N PHE A 286 18.08 11.14 14.87
CA PHE A 286 18.27 10.61 16.22
C PHE A 286 19.33 9.47 16.23
N PRO A 287 20.59 9.78 16.59
CA PRO A 287 21.71 8.80 16.56
C PRO A 287 21.54 7.61 17.49
N VAL A 288 20.72 7.76 18.53
CA VAL A 288 20.57 6.81 19.62
C VAL A 288 19.13 6.32 19.59
N SER A 289 18.87 5.28 18.79
CA SER A 289 17.60 4.55 18.86
C SER A 289 17.88 3.15 19.35
N GLU A 290 17.34 2.82 20.53
CA GLU A 290 17.22 1.44 20.96
C GLU A 290 16.03 0.81 20.23
N PHE A 291 16.12 -0.49 19.94
CA PHE A 291 15.03 -1.24 19.37
C PHE A 291 14.97 -2.64 19.97
N GLU A 292 13.76 -3.18 20.02
CA GLU A 292 13.49 -4.54 20.46
C GLU A 292 12.67 -5.26 19.40
N LEU A 293 13.10 -6.48 19.08
CA LEU A 293 12.41 -7.37 18.15
C LEU A 293 11.97 -8.61 18.94
N VAL A 294 10.66 -8.78 19.10
CA VAL A 294 10.08 -9.87 19.91
C VAL A 294 9.15 -10.69 19.03
N ALA A 295 9.50 -11.96 18.82
CA ALA A 295 8.75 -12.94 18.05
C ALA A 295 9.04 -14.35 18.59
N GLU A 296 8.12 -15.29 18.36
CA GLU A 296 8.40 -16.72 18.56
C GLU A 296 9.46 -17.20 17.56
N GLU A 297 9.42 -16.68 16.32
CA GLU A 297 10.35 -17.03 15.26
C GLU A 297 10.83 -15.82 14.45
N LEU A 298 12.11 -15.82 14.07
CA LEU A 298 12.70 -14.88 13.11
C LEU A 298 13.31 -15.66 11.95
N LEU A 299 12.80 -15.43 10.73
CA LEU A 299 13.34 -16.03 9.51
C LEU A 299 13.91 -14.95 8.59
N MET A 300 15.13 -15.16 8.12
CA MET A 300 15.81 -14.21 7.24
C MET A 300 16.55 -14.93 6.11
N SER A 301 16.37 -14.46 4.87
CA SER A 301 17.18 -14.88 3.72
C SER A 301 17.38 -13.73 2.75
N ASP A 302 18.64 -13.46 2.39
CA ASP A 302 19.02 -12.34 1.53
C ASP A 302 18.35 -11.02 1.96
N SER A 303 18.48 -10.67 3.24
CA SER A 303 17.70 -9.58 3.86
C SER A 303 18.49 -8.88 4.96
N VAL A 304 18.11 -7.65 5.30
CA VAL A 304 18.87 -6.79 6.22
C VAL A 304 17.98 -6.16 7.29
N ILE A 305 18.39 -6.32 8.54
CA ILE A 305 17.91 -5.48 9.66
C ILE A 305 19.03 -4.51 10.01
N LYS A 306 18.75 -3.21 10.02
CA LYS A 306 19.75 -2.18 10.35
C LYS A 306 19.15 -1.00 11.11
N HIS A 307 20.02 -0.24 11.75
CA HIS A 307 19.71 1.08 12.30
C HIS A 307 19.99 2.17 11.24
N VAL A 308 19.25 3.29 11.29
CA VAL A 308 19.53 4.44 10.42
C VAL A 308 20.91 5.02 10.75
N LYS A 309 21.88 4.86 9.84
CA LYS A 309 23.19 5.50 9.96
C LYS A 309 23.08 7.00 9.72
N ILE A 310 23.69 7.80 10.59
CA ILE A 310 24.02 9.19 10.29
C ILE A 310 25.21 9.14 9.32
N ASN A 311 25.03 9.71 8.11
CA ASN A 311 26.11 9.95 7.17
C ASN A 311 26.86 11.25 7.54
#